data_AF-A0A9P4UJJ2-F1
#
_entry.id   AF-A0A9P4UJJ2-F1
#
_cell.length_a   1.000
_cell.length_b   1.000
_cell.length_c   1.000
_cell.angle_alpha   90.00
_cell.angle_beta   90.00
_cell.angle_gamma   90.00
#
_symmetry.space_group_name_H-M   'P 1'
#
loop_
_entity.id
_entity.type
_entity.pdbx_description
1 polymer ?
#
loop_
_entity_poly.entity_id
_entity_poly.type
_entity_poly.pdbx_seq_one_letter_code
_entity_poly.pdbx_strand_id
1 'polypeptide(L)'
;MLEHFALRHIPPLLLASIWTVGGTMAWTHGPEQAILTYGLSQRIASSEAAWPLIRIEGSRVTTIGLAIWSIYLAGYLEAMDTLLACIGWMAVVDGLVCAKDGSPGSAKMRATYQGVVALWGLLGMTSGKYI
;
A
#
# COMPACT_ATOMS: atom_id res chain seq x y z
N MET A 1 4.14 22.63 9.95
CA MET A 1 3.58 21.45 9.22
C MET A 1 2.98 21.85 7.88
N LEU A 2 2.18 22.92 7.79
CA LEU A 2 1.51 23.34 6.54
C LEU A 2 2.35 24.26 5.64
N GLU A 3 3.44 24.86 6.11
CA GLU A 3 4.29 25.74 5.28
C GLU A 3 4.99 25.00 4.13
N HIS A 4 5.14 23.67 4.24
CA HIS A 4 5.75 22.81 3.21
C HIS A 4 4.71 21.98 2.44
N PHE A 5 3.42 22.22 2.68
CA PHE A 5 2.38 21.44 2.01
C PHE A 5 2.15 21.95 0.59
N ALA A 6 2.21 21.04 -0.38
CA ALA A 6 1.78 21.26 -1.75
C ALA A 6 0.69 20.25 -2.10
N LEU A 7 -0.20 20.60 -3.05
CA LEU A 7 -1.30 19.72 -3.47
C LEU A 7 -0.82 18.34 -3.93
N ARG A 8 0.39 18.26 -4.51
CA ARG A 8 1.04 17.00 -4.91
C ARG A 8 1.39 16.06 -3.75
N HIS A 9 1.33 16.52 -2.50
CA HIS A 9 1.53 15.71 -1.31
C HIS A 9 0.25 14.98 -0.87
N ILE A 10 -0.92 15.36 -1.38
CA ILE A 10 -2.20 14.73 -0.99
C ILE A 10 -2.21 13.23 -1.31
N PRO A 11 -1.89 12.77 -2.54
CA PRO A 11 -1.95 11.35 -2.86
C PRO A 11 -1.10 10.46 -1.95
N PRO A 12 0.21 10.74 -1.73
CA PRO A 12 1.02 9.87 -0.87
C PRO A 12 0.61 9.93 0.60
N LEU A 13 0.12 11.06 1.11
CA LEU A 13 -0.35 11.15 2.50
C LEU A 13 -1.69 10.44 2.73
N LEU A 14 -2.59 10.50 1.74
CA LEU A 14 -3.82 9.71 1.78
C LEU A 14 -3.49 8.22 1.77
N LEU A 15 -2.58 7.79 0.88
CA LEU A 15 -2.11 6.41 0.84
C LEU A 15 -1.47 5.98 2.17
N ALA A 16 -0.59 6.82 2.74
CA ALA A 16 0.05 6.56 4.03
C ALA A 16 -0.99 6.32 5.13
N SER A 17 -2.05 7.11 5.16
CA SER A 17 -3.14 6.99 6.13
C SER A 17 -3.92 5.68 5.93
N ILE A 18 -4.27 5.37 4.68
CA ILE A 18 -4.97 4.13 4.31
C ILE A 18 -4.14 2.91 4.71
N TRP A 19 -2.83 2.92 4.47
CA TRP A 19 -1.96 1.79 4.82
C TRP A 19 -1.69 1.66 6.31
N THR A 20 -1.51 2.79 7.00
CA THR A 20 -1.33 2.79 8.46
C THR A 20 -2.54 2.15 9.15
N VAL A 21 -3.74 2.63 8.84
CA VAL A 21 -4.98 2.16 9.47
C VAL A 21 -5.42 0.81 8.89
N GLY A 22 -5.41 0.68 7.56
CA GLY A 22 -5.84 -0.52 6.86
C GLY A 22 -4.97 -1.75 7.17
N GLY A 23 -3.67 -1.57 7.43
CA GLY A 23 -2.81 -2.68 7.86
C GLY A 23 -3.21 -3.29 9.21
N THR A 24 -4.00 -2.58 10.03
CA THR A 24 -4.53 -3.09 11.31
C THR A 24 -5.82 -3.90 11.15
N MET A 25 -6.35 -4.04 9.94
CA MET A 25 -7.65 -4.66 9.69
C MET A 25 -7.78 -6.08 10.23
N ALA A 26 -6.71 -6.89 10.12
CA ALA A 26 -6.72 -8.27 10.63
C ALA A 26 -6.90 -8.37 12.16
N TRP A 27 -6.63 -7.27 12.88
CA TRP A 27 -6.79 -7.16 14.32
C TRP A 27 -8.13 -6.53 14.71
N THR A 28 -8.65 -5.60 13.90
CA THR A 28 -9.87 -4.84 14.22
C THR A 28 -11.14 -5.49 13.68
N HIS A 29 -11.09 -6.12 12.50
CA HIS A 29 -12.23 -6.73 11.81
C HIS A 29 -12.08 -8.24 11.59
N GLY A 30 -10.93 -8.81 12.00
CA GLY A 30 -10.62 -10.22 11.87
C GLY A 30 -9.80 -10.57 10.62
N PRO A 31 -9.02 -11.66 10.67
CA PRO A 31 -8.08 -12.04 9.61
C PRO A 31 -8.77 -12.48 8.32
N GLU A 32 -9.89 -13.19 8.40
CA GLU A 32 -10.67 -13.60 7.22
C GLU A 32 -11.14 -12.37 6.41
N GLN A 33 -11.77 -11.40 7.08
CA GLN A 33 -12.24 -10.18 6.44
C GLN A 33 -11.09 -9.34 5.85
N ALA A 34 -9.92 -9.34 6.50
CA ALA A 34 -8.72 -8.70 5.99
C ALA A 34 -8.20 -9.38 4.70
N ILE A 35 -8.20 -10.71 4.64
CA ILE A 35 -7.82 -11.48 3.44
C ILE A 35 -8.78 -11.19 2.27
N LEU A 36 -10.09 -11.13 2.54
CA LEU A 36 -11.09 -10.79 1.52
C LEU A 36 -10.91 -9.38 1.00
N THR A 37 -10.68 -8.43 1.91
CA THR A 37 -10.49 -7.01 1.55
C THR A 37 -9.19 -6.79 0.79
N TYR A 38 -8.15 -7.56 1.10
CA TYR A 38 -6.93 -7.58 0.30
C TYR A 38 -7.21 -8.05 -1.15
N GLY A 39 -8.20 -8.94 -1.33
CA GLY A 39 -8.70 -9.37 -2.64
C GLY A 39 -8.51 -10.86 -2.92
N LEU A 40 -8.08 -11.65 -1.94
CA LEU A 40 -7.96 -13.11 -2.11
C LEU A 40 -9.34 -13.78 -2.09
N SER A 41 -9.40 -15.00 -2.63
CA SER A 41 -10.64 -15.78 -2.70
C SER A 41 -11.13 -16.24 -1.32
N GLN A 42 -12.44 -16.47 -1.19
CA GLN A 42 -13.07 -17.00 0.03
C GLN A 42 -12.41 -18.30 0.51
N ARG A 43 -11.95 -19.15 -0.42
CA ARG A 43 -11.22 -20.39 -0.12
C ARG A 43 -9.97 -20.16 0.74
N ILE A 44 -9.25 -19.06 0.50
CA ILE A 44 -8.04 -18.72 1.25
C ILE A 44 -8.42 -17.98 2.54
N ALA A 45 -9.41 -17.10 2.47
CA ALA A 45 -9.87 -16.33 3.62
C ALA A 45 -10.37 -17.21 4.78
N SER A 46 -11.10 -18.29 4.46
CA SER A 46 -11.58 -19.25 5.45
C SER A 46 -10.50 -20.21 5.98
N SER A 47 -9.27 -20.15 5.44
CA SER A 47 -8.16 -20.97 5.93
C SER A 47 -7.49 -20.32 7.13
N GLU A 48 -7.68 -20.89 8.33
CA GLU A 48 -7.03 -20.41 9.56
C GLU A 48 -5.50 -20.43 9.46
N ALA A 49 -4.93 -21.31 8.63
CA ALA A 49 -3.49 -21.36 8.38
C ALA A 49 -2.95 -20.08 7.71
N ALA A 50 -3.79 -19.34 6.98
CA ALA A 50 -3.41 -18.08 6.35
C ALA A 50 -3.50 -16.87 7.30
N TRP A 51 -4.20 -17.00 8.43
CA TRP A 51 -4.50 -15.88 9.34
C TRP A 51 -3.27 -15.27 10.02
N PRO A 52 -2.26 -16.05 10.47
CA PRO A 52 -1.02 -15.47 10.98
C PRO A 52 -0.29 -14.66 9.91
N LEU A 53 -0.29 -15.13 8.65
CA LEU A 53 0.40 -14.46 7.55
C LEU A 53 -0.24 -13.11 7.22
N ILE A 54 -1.57 -13.01 7.16
CA ILE A 54 -2.21 -11.71 6.89
C ILE A 54 -1.98 -10.70 8.02
N ARG A 55 -1.82 -11.15 9.27
CA ARG A 55 -1.46 -10.26 10.40
C ARG A 55 -0.03 -9.73 10.26
N ILE A 56 0.91 -10.59 9.85
CA ILE A 56 2.29 -10.20 9.56
C ILE A 56 2.32 -9.23 8.39
N GLU A 57 1.63 -9.52 7.29
CA GLU A 57 1.54 -8.62 6.14
C GLU A 57 0.89 -7.28 6.51
N GLY A 58 -0.19 -7.30 7.29
CA GLY A 58 -0.81 -6.10 7.83
C GLY A 58 0.17 -5.22 8.60
N SER A 59 1.03 -5.83 9.44
CA SER A 59 2.07 -5.09 10.16
C SER A 59 3.06 -4.41 9.21
N ARG A 60 3.48 -5.09 8.13
CA ARG A 60 4.41 -4.53 7.13
C ARG A 60 3.78 -3.35 6.40
N VAL A 61 2.51 -3.47 6.01
CA VAL A 61 1.76 -2.38 5.36
C VAL A 61 1.61 -1.18 6.30
N THR A 62 1.30 -1.41 7.58
CA THR A 62 1.29 -0.34 8.59
C THR A 62 2.67 0.31 8.73
N THR A 63 3.76 -0.46 8.77
CA THR A 63 5.12 0.08 8.82
C THR A 63 5.44 0.97 7.62
N ILE A 64 5.02 0.60 6.41
CA ILE A 64 5.21 1.43 5.21
C ILE A 64 4.42 2.74 5.34
N GLY A 65 3.16 2.68 5.80
CA GLY A 65 2.36 3.88 6.05
C GLY A 65 3.01 4.84 7.05
N LEU A 66 3.52 4.30 8.16
CA LEU A 66 4.28 5.07 9.15
C LEU A 66 5.56 5.65 8.56
N ALA A 67 6.30 4.89 7.75
CA ALA A 67 7.51 5.36 7.10
C ALA A 67 7.23 6.55 6.17
N ILE A 68 6.17 6.50 5.36
CA ILE A 68 5.75 7.61 4.50
C ILE A 68 5.47 8.86 5.35
N TRP A 69 4.70 8.72 6.44
CA TRP A 69 4.44 9.84 7.36
C TRP A 69 5.71 10.40 8.00
N SER A 70 6.61 9.54 8.50
CA SER A 70 7.87 9.97 9.11
C SER A 70 8.78 10.70 8.12
N ILE A 71 8.92 10.17 6.90
CA ILE A 71 9.70 10.78 5.81
C ILE A 71 9.11 12.15 5.44
N TYR A 72 7.77 12.26 5.36
CA TYR A 72 7.10 13.53 5.09
C TYR A 72 7.37 14.57 6.16
N LEU A 73 7.17 14.20 7.43
CA LEU A 73 7.35 15.10 8.57
C LEU A 73 8.80 15.54 8.73
N ALA A 74 9.76 14.73 8.28
CA ALA A 74 11.17 15.06 8.23
C ALA A 74 11.58 15.88 6.99
N GLY A 75 10.67 16.09 6.02
CA GLY A 75 10.92 16.88 4.81
C GLY A 75 11.69 16.14 3.70
N TYR A 76 11.88 14.83 3.80
CA TYR A 76 12.67 14.05 2.84
C TYR A 76 11.83 13.60 1.61
N LEU A 77 11.34 14.56 0.82
CA LEU A 77 10.38 14.28 -0.26
C LEU A 77 10.94 13.38 -1.39
N GLU A 78 12.23 13.49 -1.72
CA GLU A 78 12.85 12.58 -2.71
C GLU A 78 12.94 11.12 -2.20
N ALA A 79 13.16 10.96 -0.90
CA ALA A 79 13.15 9.63 -0.29
C ALA A 79 11.73 9.04 -0.28
N MET A 80 10.71 9.90 -0.12
CA MET A 80 9.32 9.48 -0.29
C MET A 80 9.08 8.96 -1.71
N ASP A 81 9.45 9.72 -2.74
CA ASP A 81 9.30 9.29 -4.13
C ASP A 81 10.03 7.97 -4.42
N THR A 82 11.22 7.78 -3.85
CA THR A 82 11.98 6.52 -3.95
C THR A 82 11.22 5.36 -3.31
N LEU A 83 10.70 5.54 -2.09
CA LEU A 83 9.88 4.55 -1.41
C LEU A 83 8.61 4.22 -2.23
N LEU A 84 7.97 5.24 -2.80
CA LEU A 84 6.78 5.05 -3.63
C LEU A 84 7.10 4.25 -4.88
N ALA A 85 8.22 4.52 -5.54
CA ALA A 85 8.69 3.75 -6.70
C ALA A 85 8.90 2.27 -6.36
N CYS A 86 9.44 1.96 -5.18
CA CYS A 86 9.64 0.58 -4.72
C CYS A 86 8.33 -0.22 -4.56
N ILE A 87 7.19 0.45 -4.35
CA ILE A 87 5.86 -0.20 -4.33
C ILE A 87 5.55 -0.90 -5.66
N GLY A 88 6.23 -0.53 -6.75
CA GLY A 88 6.12 -1.22 -8.04
C GLY A 88 6.37 -2.72 -7.94
N TRP A 89 7.25 -3.16 -7.04
CA TRP A 89 7.45 -4.59 -6.77
C TRP A 89 6.22 -5.25 -6.15
N MET A 90 5.54 -4.58 -5.21
CA MET A 90 4.28 -5.06 -4.65
C MET A 90 3.20 -5.16 -5.73
N ALA A 91 3.13 -4.19 -6.65
CA ALA A 91 2.20 -4.23 -7.78
C ALA A 91 2.35 -5.51 -8.62
N VAL A 92 3.60 -5.90 -8.90
CA VAL A 92 3.93 -7.12 -9.67
C VAL A 92 3.52 -8.36 -8.89
N VAL A 93 3.99 -8.50 -7.65
CA VAL A 93 3.74 -9.70 -6.83
C VAL A 93 2.24 -9.89 -6.60
N ASP A 94 1.53 -8.84 -6.22
CA ASP A 94 0.10 -8.91 -5.95
C ASP A 94 -0.70 -9.19 -7.21
N GLY A 95 -0.30 -8.63 -8.35
CA GLY A 95 -0.91 -8.93 -9.64
C GLY A 95 -0.79 -10.42 -9.98
N LEU A 96 0.39 -11.01 -9.79
CA LEU A 96 0.63 -12.43 -10.04
C LEU A 96 -0.14 -13.34 -9.08
N VAL A 97 -0.12 -13.04 -7.78
CA VAL A 97 -0.81 -13.85 -6.77
C VAL A 97 -2.32 -13.75 -6.95
N CYS A 98 -2.88 -12.54 -7.06
CA CYS A 98 -4.32 -12.37 -7.21
C CYS A 98 -4.84 -12.86 -8.59
N ALA A 99 -3.99 -12.97 -9.62
CA ALA A 99 -4.41 -13.58 -10.88
C ALA A 99 -4.71 -15.08 -10.73
N LYS A 100 -4.02 -15.76 -9.80
CA LYS A 100 -4.19 -17.19 -9.54
C LYS A 100 -5.18 -17.48 -8.42
N ASP A 101 -5.09 -16.72 -7.34
CA ASP A 101 -5.71 -17.04 -6.05
C ASP A 101 -6.69 -15.95 -5.56
N GLY A 102 -6.84 -14.88 -6.35
CA GLY A 102 -7.69 -13.74 -6.08
C GLY A 102 -9.14 -13.91 -6.49
N SER A 103 -9.98 -13.05 -5.94
CA SER A 103 -11.37 -12.88 -6.40
C SER A 103 -11.39 -12.19 -7.77
N PRO A 104 -12.44 -12.38 -8.61
CA PRO A 104 -12.53 -11.75 -9.92
C PRO A 104 -12.28 -10.23 -9.88
N GLY A 105 -11.36 -9.74 -10.72
CA GLY A 105 -11.00 -8.33 -10.81
C GLY A 105 -9.95 -7.84 -9.80
N SER A 106 -9.66 -8.61 -8.73
CA SER A 106 -8.68 -8.23 -7.70
C SER A 106 -7.27 -8.02 -8.28
N ALA A 107 -6.81 -8.90 -9.17
CA ALA A 107 -5.48 -8.81 -9.78
C ALA A 107 -5.30 -7.49 -10.54
N LYS A 108 -6.27 -7.15 -11.39
CA LYS A 108 -6.27 -5.91 -12.16
C LYS A 108 -6.27 -4.70 -11.23
N MET A 109 -7.13 -4.71 -10.20
CA MET A 109 -7.19 -3.64 -9.22
C MET A 109 -5.85 -3.44 -8.52
N ARG A 110 -5.29 -4.51 -7.91
CA ARG A 110 -4.01 -4.49 -7.18
C ARG A 110 -2.86 -3.97 -8.03
N ALA A 111 -2.70 -4.50 -9.25
CA ALA A 111 -1.63 -4.11 -10.15
C ALA A 111 -1.78 -2.65 -10.60
N THR A 112 -3.02 -2.21 -10.88
CA THR A 112 -3.26 -0.87 -11.43
C THR A 112 -2.99 0.21 -10.38
N TYR A 113 -3.62 0.15 -9.20
CA TYR A 113 -3.48 1.25 -8.24
C TYR A 113 -2.04 1.35 -7.72
N GLN A 114 -1.38 0.22 -7.46
CA GLN A 114 0.02 0.21 -7.01
C GLN A 114 0.97 0.63 -8.13
N GLY A 115 0.66 0.28 -9.38
CA GLY A 115 1.40 0.76 -10.55
C GLY A 115 1.33 2.28 -10.70
N VAL A 116 0.15 2.87 -10.48
CA VAL A 116 -0.01 4.34 -10.48
C VAL A 116 0.82 4.98 -9.37
N VAL A 117 0.81 4.41 -8.16
CA VAL A 117 1.63 4.89 -7.05
C VAL A 117 3.13 4.77 -7.35
N ALA A 118 3.56 3.65 -7.92
CA ALA A 118 4.95 3.44 -8.29
C ALA A 118 5.42 4.43 -9.35
N LEU A 119 4.57 4.67 -10.36
CA LEU A 119 4.85 5.65 -11.39
C LEU A 119 4.92 7.07 -10.82
N TRP A 120 4.05 7.41 -9.87
CA TRP A 120 4.10 8.69 -9.15
C TRP A 120 5.46 8.93 -8.49
N GLY A 121 5.98 7.90 -7.81
CA GLY A 121 7.31 7.95 -7.21
C GLY A 121 8.44 8.03 -8.23
N LEU A 122 8.40 7.21 -9.29
CA LEU A 122 9.40 7.21 -10.36
C LEU A 122 9.52 8.56 -11.07
N LEU A 123 8.39 9.25 -11.23
CA LEU A 123 8.31 10.57 -11.85
C LEU A 123 8.61 11.71 -10.87
N GLY A 124 9.03 11.42 -9.63
CA GLY A 124 9.40 12.45 -8.65
C GLY A 124 8.28 13.43 -8.34
N MET A 125 7.01 12.98 -8.44
CA MET A 125 5.85 13.87 -8.40
C MET A 125 5.64 14.49 -7.02
N THR A 126 6.12 13.86 -5.94
CA THR A 126 5.98 14.39 -4.57
C THR A 126 6.99 15.50 -4.32
N SER A 127 8.26 15.23 -4.60
CA SER A 127 9.35 16.19 -4.48
C SER A 127 9.23 17.33 -5.49
N GLY A 128 8.62 17.08 -6.65
CA GLY A 128 8.62 18.03 -7.77
C GLY A 128 9.98 18.06 -8.48
N LYS A 129 10.76 16.99 -8.43
CA LYS A 129 12.13 16.96 -8.98
C LYS A 129 12.23 17.31 -10.46
N TYR A 130 11.18 17.03 -11.22
CA TYR A 130 11.14 17.21 -12.68
C TYR A 130 10.09 18.25 -13.14
N ILE A 131 9.50 19.02 -12.22
CA ILE A 131 8.44 20.02 -12.48
C ILE A 131 8.88 21.37 -11.91
#